data_AF-A0A2D6AAN0-F1
#
_entry.id   AF-A0A2D6AAN0-F1
#
_cell.length_a   1.000
_cell.length_b   1.000
_cell.length_c   1.000
_cell.angle_alpha   90.00
_cell.angle_beta   90.00
_cell.angle_gamma   90.00
#
_symmetry.space_group_name_H-M   'P 1'
#
loop_
_entity.id
_entity.type
_entity.pdbx_description
1 polymer ?
#
loop_
_entity_poly.entity_id
_entity_poly.type
_entity_poly.pdbx_seq_one_letter_code
_entity_poly.pdbx_strand_id
1 'polypeptide(L)'
;MVTTEWIEAEVLKAVPDATVEVIDLHRSGDHFHVRVISDSFDGIRPLQRQKQVLSVMKQHIPHPIHALDLKCMTPAQAEIAGDTAFDPHGGGQGVHIRRIQKNKE
;
A
#
# COMPACT_ATOMS: atom_id res chain seq x y z
N MET A 1 -6.77 12.19 -14.41
CA MET A 1 -7.16 11.24 -13.36
C MET A 1 -6.10 10.18 -13.30
N VAL A 2 -5.64 9.78 -12.12
CA VAL A 2 -4.65 8.71 -11.98
C VAL A 2 -5.35 7.37 -12.27
N THR A 3 -4.72 6.49 -13.04
CA THR A 3 -5.27 5.17 -13.37
C THR A 3 -4.53 4.06 -12.61
N THR A 4 -5.16 2.89 -12.52
CA THR A 4 -4.58 1.71 -11.88
C THR A 4 -3.29 1.26 -12.56
N GLU A 5 -3.23 1.33 -13.90
CA GLU A 5 -2.05 0.98 -14.70
C GLU A 5 -0.88 1.94 -14.44
N TRP A 6 -1.17 3.23 -14.23
CA TRP A 6 -0.13 4.19 -13.88
C TRP A 6 0.43 3.93 -12.48
N ILE A 7 -0.41 3.61 -11.50
CA ILE A 7 0.04 3.22 -10.15
C ILE A 7 0.94 1.98 -10.23
N GLU A 8 0.50 0.94 -10.95
CA GLU A 8 1.30 -0.26 -11.18
C GLU A 8 2.68 0.08 -11.75
N ALA A 9 2.72 0.88 -12.82
CA ALA A 9 3.98 1.29 -13.46
C ALA A 9 4.91 2.06 -12.51
N GLU A 10 4.39 2.96 -11.68
CA GLU A 10 5.19 3.67 -10.68
C GLU A 10 5.68 2.74 -9.57
N VAL A 11 4.88 1.75 -9.14
CA VAL A 11 5.27 0.79 -8.09
C VAL A 11 6.42 -0.08 -8.59
N LEU A 12 6.34 -0.53 -9.85
CA LEU A 12 7.36 -1.38 -10.47
C LEU A 12 8.72 -0.68 -10.59
N LYS A 13 8.78 0.67 -10.57
CA LYS A 13 10.08 1.37 -10.47
C LYS A 13 10.79 1.13 -9.14
N ALA A 14 10.03 0.89 -8.06
CA ALA A 14 10.58 0.58 -6.75
C ALA A 14 10.93 -0.91 -6.61
N VAL A 15 10.10 -1.79 -7.18
CA VAL A 15 10.26 -3.26 -7.10
C VAL A 15 9.99 -3.88 -8.47
N PRO A 16 10.99 -3.94 -9.36
CA PRO A 16 10.80 -4.31 -10.77
C PRO A 16 10.36 -5.76 -11.01
N ASP A 17 10.65 -6.65 -10.06
CA ASP A 17 10.31 -8.07 -10.09
C ASP A 17 8.95 -8.39 -9.46
N ALA A 18 8.21 -7.38 -9.00
CA ALA A 18 6.93 -7.60 -8.33
C ALA A 18 5.78 -7.88 -9.31
N THR A 19 4.83 -8.71 -8.87
CA THR A 19 3.46 -8.70 -9.36
C THR A 19 2.67 -7.66 -8.56
N VAL A 20 2.02 -6.72 -9.25
CA VAL A 20 1.29 -5.62 -8.61
C VAL A 20 -0.18 -5.72 -8.95
N GLU A 21 -1.03 -5.65 -7.92
CA GLU A 21 -2.48 -5.58 -8.09
C GLU A 21 -2.97 -4.27 -7.50
N VAL A 22 -3.76 -3.51 -8.27
CA VAL A 22 -4.22 -2.18 -7.88
C VAL A 22 -5.75 -2.13 -7.95
N ILE A 23 -6.36 -1.58 -6.90
CA ILE A 23 -7.80 -1.33 -6.80
C ILE A 23 -8.00 0.16 -6.53
N ASP A 24 -8.76 0.84 -7.40
CA ASP A 24 -9.32 2.16 -7.10
C ASP A 24 -10.55 1.98 -6.19
N LEU A 25 -10.40 2.40 -4.94
CA LEU A 25 -11.38 2.15 -3.89
C LEU A 25 -12.68 2.93 -4.12
N HIS A 26 -12.59 4.14 -4.67
CA HIS A 26 -13.73 5.06 -4.83
C HIS A 26 -14.12 5.31 -6.29
N ARG A 27 -13.36 4.75 -7.25
CA ARG A 27 -13.51 5.03 -8.70
C ARG A 27 -13.32 6.50 -9.05
N SER A 28 -12.60 7.23 -8.20
CA SER A 28 -12.29 8.66 -8.31
C SER A 28 -10.86 8.89 -8.84
N GLY A 29 -10.02 7.86 -8.80
CA GLY A 29 -8.59 7.95 -9.12
C GLY A 29 -7.76 8.69 -8.08
N ASP A 30 -8.15 8.68 -6.79
CA ASP A 30 -7.39 9.32 -5.70
C ASP A 30 -7.13 8.44 -4.46
N HIS A 31 -7.90 7.35 -4.25
CA HIS A 31 -7.70 6.37 -3.19
C HIS A 31 -7.41 4.99 -3.79
N PHE A 32 -6.23 4.46 -3.50
CA PHE A 32 -5.81 3.18 -4.05
C PHE A 32 -5.42 2.18 -2.97
N HIS A 33 -5.85 0.94 -3.14
CA HIS A 33 -5.27 -0.22 -2.46
C HIS A 33 -4.33 -0.93 -3.43
N VAL A 34 -3.12 -1.23 -2.97
CA VAL A 34 -2.09 -1.87 -3.79
C VAL A 34 -1.48 -3.06 -3.06
N ARG A 35 -1.55 -4.22 -3.71
CA ARG A 35 -0.80 -5.42 -3.32
C ARG A 35 0.45 -5.49 -4.17
N VAL A 36 1.60 -5.57 -3.53
CA VAL A 36 2.93 -5.72 -4.15
C VAL A 36 3.48 -7.06 -3.71
N ILE A 37 3.60 -7.99 -4.65
CA ILE A 37 3.94 -9.38 -4.38
C ILE A 37 5.29 -9.68 -5.04
N SER A 38 6.31 -9.99 -4.24
CA SER A 38 7.66 -10.28 -4.74
C SER A 38 8.41 -11.19 -3.77
N ASP A 39 9.21 -12.12 -4.32
CA ASP A 39 10.14 -12.96 -3.56
C ASP A 39 11.25 -12.14 -2.89
N SER A 40 11.60 -10.97 -3.45
CA SER A 40 12.60 -10.04 -2.89
C SER A 40 12.22 -9.50 -1.52
N PHE A 41 10.97 -9.69 -1.09
CA PHE A 41 10.51 -9.32 0.25
C PHE A 41 10.81 -10.36 1.32
N ASP A 42 11.26 -11.56 0.98
CA ASP A 42 11.62 -12.58 1.96
C ASP A 42 12.70 -12.07 2.94
N GLY A 43 12.54 -12.37 4.22
CA GLY A 43 13.42 -11.86 5.28
C GLY A 43 13.37 -10.35 5.56
N ILE A 44 12.73 -9.53 4.71
CA ILE A 44 12.59 -8.08 4.92
C ILE A 44 11.42 -7.78 5.86
N ARG A 45 11.60 -6.87 6.82
CA ARG A 45 10.52 -6.45 7.73
C ARG A 45 9.39 -5.72 6.98
N PRO A 46 8.10 -5.93 7.32
CA PRO A 46 6.96 -5.34 6.60
C PRO A 46 7.06 -3.82 6.36
N LEU A 47 7.43 -3.06 7.39
CA LEU A 47 7.60 -1.61 7.27
C LEU A 47 8.71 -1.23 6.27
N GLN A 48 9.79 -2.00 6.18
CA GLN A 48 10.88 -1.74 5.25
C GLN A 48 10.48 -2.05 3.80
N ARG A 49 9.64 -3.06 3.58
CA ARG A 49 9.05 -3.35 2.27
C ARG A 49 8.18 -2.16 1.80
N GLN A 50 7.26 -1.71 2.64
CA GLN A 50 6.41 -0.55 2.36
C GLN A 50 7.24 0.73 2.13
N LYS A 51 8.29 0.96 2.92
CA LYS A 51 9.19 2.12 2.74
C LYS A 51 9.85 2.16 1.37
N GLN A 52 10.19 1.01 0.77
CA GLN A 52 10.78 0.95 -0.57
C GLN A 52 9.79 1.48 -1.62
N VAL A 53 8.55 1.01 -1.60
CA VAL A 53 7.48 1.48 -2.51
C VAL A 53 7.15 2.95 -2.25
N LEU A 54 7.00 3.34 -0.98
CA LEU A 54 6.72 4.73 -0.59
C LEU A 54 7.84 5.70 -0.99
N SER A 55 9.09 5.24 -1.10
CA SER A 55 10.21 6.09 -1.55
C SER A 55 9.96 6.67 -2.94
N VAL A 56 9.27 5.95 -3.81
CA VAL A 56 8.91 6.41 -5.16
C VAL A 56 7.56 7.14 -5.14
N MET A 57 6.57 6.58 -4.45
CA MET A 57 5.19 7.09 -4.45
C MET A 57 5.00 8.41 -3.71
N LYS A 58 5.81 8.68 -2.68
CA LYS A 58 5.58 9.81 -1.78
C LYS A 58 5.53 11.16 -2.49
N GLN A 59 6.22 11.33 -3.61
CA GLN A 59 6.19 12.58 -4.39
C GLN A 59 4.83 12.85 -5.06
N HIS A 60 3.98 11.82 -5.18
CA HIS A 60 2.65 11.89 -5.78
C HIS A 60 1.53 11.98 -4.72
N ILE A 61 1.89 12.08 -3.43
CA ILE A 61 0.96 12.17 -2.29
C ILE A 61 1.17 13.51 -1.58
N PRO A 62 0.12 14.30 -1.28
CA PRO A 62 -1.31 13.98 -1.42
C PRO A 62 -1.91 14.39 -2.79
N HIS A 63 -1.10 14.85 -3.75
CA HIS A 63 -1.56 15.15 -5.10
C HIS A 63 -0.55 14.62 -6.12
N PRO A 64 -0.98 13.89 -7.16
CA PRO A 64 -2.39 13.64 -7.56
C PRO A 64 -3.10 12.49 -6.79
N ILE A 65 -2.43 11.76 -5.92
CA ILE A 65 -3.01 10.66 -5.12
C ILE A 65 -3.32 11.15 -3.71
N HIS A 66 -4.56 10.99 -3.23
CA HIS A 66 -4.93 11.37 -1.86
C HIS A 66 -4.36 10.39 -0.82
N ALA A 67 -4.60 9.09 -1.02
CA ALA A 67 -4.17 8.04 -0.10
C ALA A 67 -3.81 6.73 -0.83
N LEU A 68 -2.83 6.01 -0.27
CA LEU A 68 -2.32 4.76 -0.80
C LEU A 68 -2.21 3.73 0.33
N ASP A 69 -3.05 2.70 0.32
CA ASP A 69 -2.92 1.53 1.19
C ASP A 69 -2.02 0.48 0.53
N LEU A 70 -0.94 0.09 1.22
CA LEU A 70 0.08 -0.80 0.67
C LEU A 70 0.15 -2.12 1.42
N LYS A 71 0.07 -3.23 0.69
CA LYS A 71 0.37 -4.58 1.18
C LYS A 71 1.56 -5.15 0.42
N CYS A 72 2.71 -5.24 1.07
CA CYS A 72 3.93 -5.78 0.48
C CYS A 72 4.23 -7.18 1.05
N MET A 73 4.10 -8.21 0.23
CA MET A 73 4.00 -9.60 0.66
C MET A 73 4.87 -10.51 -0.21
N THR A 74 5.34 -11.63 0.34
CA THR A 74 5.88 -12.70 -0.50
C THR A 74 4.73 -13.47 -1.19
N PRO A 75 4.99 -14.22 -2.28
CA PRO A 75 3.94 -15.02 -2.93
C PRO A 75 3.21 -15.95 -1.95
N ALA A 76 3.95 -16.64 -1.07
CA ALA A 76 3.37 -17.50 -0.03
C ALA A 76 2.44 -16.75 0.95
N GLN A 77 2.80 -15.51 1.30
CA GLN A 77 1.94 -14.68 2.15
C GLN A 77 0.68 -14.21 1.39
N ALA A 78 0.82 -13.86 0.11
CA ALA A 78 -0.28 -13.40 -0.72
C ALA A 78 -1.35 -14.48 -0.93
N GLU A 79 -0.93 -15.75 -1.06
CA GLU A 79 -1.83 -16.91 -1.16
C GLU A 79 -2.71 -17.06 0.11
N ILE A 80 -2.12 -16.88 1.29
CA ILE A 80 -2.81 -17.05 2.57
C ILE A 80 -3.74 -15.87 2.89
N ALA A 81 -3.37 -14.66 2.49
CA ALA A 81 -4.03 -13.44 2.96
C ALA A 81 -5.39 -13.15 2.30
N GLY A 82 -5.69 -13.73 1.13
CA GLY A 82 -6.94 -13.49 0.42
C GLY A 82 -7.14 -12.02 0.02
N ASP A 83 -8.36 -11.51 0.21
CA ASP A 83 -8.69 -10.09 -0.01
C ASP A 83 -8.16 -9.22 1.14
N THR A 84 -7.36 -8.21 0.79
CA THR A 84 -6.69 -7.32 1.74
C THR A 84 -7.10 -5.87 1.59
N ALA A 85 -8.08 -5.56 0.74
CA ALA A 85 -8.51 -4.19 0.51
C ALA A 85 -8.97 -3.53 1.81
N PHE A 86 -8.39 -2.37 2.13
CA PHE A 86 -8.75 -1.58 3.29
C PHE A 86 -8.97 -0.12 2.86
N ASP A 87 -10.16 0.38 3.12
CA ASP A 87 -10.54 1.77 2.84
C ASP A 87 -10.65 2.58 4.16
N PRO A 88 -9.65 3.43 4.47
CA PRO A 88 -9.66 4.26 5.66
C PRO A 88 -10.69 5.40 5.63
N HIS A 89 -11.25 5.74 4.47
CA HIS A 89 -12.15 6.88 4.28
C HIS A 89 -13.58 6.49 3.87
N GLY A 90 -13.84 5.23 3.55
CA GLY A 90 -15.14 4.68 3.14
C GLY A 90 -16.20 4.53 4.25
N GLY A 91 -16.00 5.16 5.42
CA GLY A 91 -16.98 5.13 6.52
C GLY A 91 -16.97 3.87 7.40
N GLY A 92 -15.98 2.98 7.24
CA GLY A 92 -15.80 1.79 8.08
C GLY A 92 -15.08 2.08 9.41
N GLN A 93 -15.30 1.25 10.43
CA GLN A 93 -14.52 1.22 11.67
C GLN A 93 -13.09 0.74 11.39
N GLY A 94 -12.25 1.57 10.80
CA GLY A 94 -10.81 1.38 10.88
C GLY A 94 -10.39 1.34 12.34
N VAL A 95 -9.53 0.40 12.74
CA VAL A 95 -8.97 0.37 14.10
C VAL A 95 -8.04 1.58 14.24
N HIS A 96 -8.60 2.73 14.66
CA HIS A 96 -7.82 3.85 15.16
C HIS A 96 -7.21 3.42 16.49
N ILE A 97 -6.01 2.81 16.46
CA ILE A 97 -5.22 2.61 17.66
C ILE A 97 -4.85 4.03 18.15
N ARG A 98 -5.66 4.59 19.04
CA ARG A 98 -5.34 5.85 19.70
C ARG A 98 -4.00 5.66 20.38
N ARG A 99 -3.01 6.46 19.95
CA ARG A 99 -1.67 6.51 20.53
C ARG A 99 -1.79 6.50 22.05
N ILE A 100 -1.37 5.41 22.70
CA ILE A 100 -1.26 5.37 24.16
C ILE A 100 -0.25 6.46 24.53
N GLN A 101 -0.70 7.52 25.20
CA GLN A 101 0.20 8.51 25.79
C GLN A 101 1.04 7.75 26.82
N LYS A 102 2.29 7.41 26.46
CA LYS A 102 3.28 7.01 27.44
C LYS A 102 3.51 8.23 28.32
N ASN A 103 2.97 8.20 29.55
CA ASN A 103 3.39 9.09 30.61
C ASN A 103 4.91 8.95 30.74
N LYS A 104 5.61 10.07 30.53
CA LYS A 104 7.01 10.22 30.94
C LYS A 104 7.00 10.24 32.46
N GLU A 105 7.74 9.30 33.06
CA GLU A 105 8.31 9.46 34.39
C GLU A 105 9.61 10.29 34.27
#